data_AF-A0A1H8ZLB3-F1
#
_entry.id   AF-A0A1H8ZLB3-F1
#
_cell.length_a   1.000
_cell.length_b   1.000
_cell.length_c   1.000
_cell.angle_alpha   90.00
_cell.angle_beta   90.00
_cell.angle_gamma   90.00
#
_symmetry.space_group_name_H-M   'P 1'
#
loop_
_entity.id
_entity.type
_entity.pdbx_description
1 polymer ?
#
loop_
_entity_poly.entity_id
_entity_poly.type
_entity_poly.pdbx_seq_one_letter_code
_entity_poly.pdbx_strand_id
1 'polypeptide(L)'
;MLTVTRSREYLTDSFVGTHEGCGIFIPANRMLYQFVSDNPSNTDRDQIASKALIIGRSLAASAERRTIKGERLSSADFFHGLADAISKSGLEEVLDFLPQDGTISRSTSTEVHKAHAFLCSAITGYTQRDCSSFASKYLHFHRPNHFPMMDSRARTALKWVAEEEGWVFAFTTSRSAKNYPEYVRIYLNAKDVFEADLGRPLSLRQMDNILLNRYDNYI
;
A
#
# COMPACT_ATOMS: atom_id res chain seq x y z
N MET A 1 -19.98 -28.86 14.13
CA MET A 1 -19.19 -27.97 14.99
C MET A 1 -19.60 -26.55 14.64
N LEU A 2 -20.40 -25.89 15.49
CA LEU A 2 -20.75 -24.49 15.31
C LEU A 2 -19.52 -23.67 15.72
N THR A 3 -18.78 -23.14 14.75
CA THR A 3 -17.77 -22.12 14.98
C THR A 3 -18.49 -20.91 15.56
N VAL A 4 -18.27 -20.63 16.85
CA VAL A 4 -18.66 -19.36 17.45
C VAL A 4 -17.85 -18.30 16.73
N THR A 5 -18.45 -17.60 15.77
CA THR A 5 -17.85 -16.44 15.13
C THR A 5 -17.63 -15.41 16.24
N ARG A 6 -16.37 -15.18 16.63
CA ARG A 6 -16.04 -14.05 17.51
C ARG A 6 -16.45 -12.79 16.75
N SER A 7 -17.48 -12.10 17.23
CA SER A 7 -17.87 -10.80 16.68
C SER A 7 -16.70 -9.83 16.89
N ARG A 8 -16.02 -9.47 15.81
CA ARG A 8 -14.91 -8.50 15.84
C ARG A 8 -15.48 -7.09 15.91
N GLU A 9 -15.24 -6.40 17.01
CA GLU A 9 -15.76 -5.04 17.27
C GLU A 9 -15.29 -4.01 16.23
N TYR A 10 -14.18 -4.28 15.55
CA TYR A 10 -13.61 -3.43 14.50
C TYR A 10 -14.12 -3.75 13.08
N LEU A 11 -15.09 -4.65 12.92
CA LEU A 11 -15.74 -4.95 11.64
C LEU A 11 -17.11 -4.26 11.54
N THR A 12 -17.15 -2.96 11.86
CA THR A 12 -18.34 -2.11 11.74
C THR A 12 -18.29 -1.26 10.47
N ASP A 13 -19.43 -0.76 10.00
CA ASP A 13 -19.49 0.06 8.80
C ASP A 13 -18.61 1.32 8.88
N SER A 14 -18.40 1.88 10.07
CA SER A 14 -17.50 3.03 10.27
C SER A 14 -16.03 2.67 10.07
N PHE A 15 -15.61 1.47 10.46
CA PHE A 15 -14.24 0.96 10.26
C PHE A 15 -14.01 0.51 8.82
N VAL A 16 -14.99 -0.17 8.22
CA VAL A 16 -14.94 -0.65 6.84
C VAL A 16 -14.92 0.54 5.87
N GLY A 17 -15.81 1.51 6.09
CA GLY A 17 -15.96 2.70 5.25
C GLY A 17 -16.25 2.36 3.78
N THR A 18 -15.75 3.22 2.90
CA THR A 18 -16.00 3.17 1.46
C THR A 18 -14.76 2.70 0.68
N HIS A 19 -14.91 2.48 -0.62
CA HIS A 19 -13.80 2.24 -1.54
C HIS A 19 -12.84 3.44 -1.67
N GLU A 20 -13.22 4.60 -1.11
CA GLU A 20 -12.41 5.82 -1.09
C GLU A 20 -11.82 6.07 0.31
N GLY A 21 -12.28 5.40 1.37
CA GLY A 21 -11.79 5.62 2.75
C GLY A 21 -12.89 5.85 3.78
N CYS A 22 -12.52 6.43 4.92
CA CYS A 22 -13.41 6.79 6.03
C CYS A 22 -13.36 8.30 6.35
N GLY A 23 -14.51 8.88 6.72
CA GLY A 23 -14.62 10.24 7.25
C GLY A 23 -13.95 11.30 6.37
N ILE A 24 -13.06 12.11 6.97
CA ILE A 24 -12.37 13.22 6.30
C ILE A 24 -11.43 12.75 5.17
N PHE A 25 -11.04 11.46 5.15
CA PHE A 25 -10.11 10.94 4.14
C PHE A 25 -10.81 10.64 2.81
N ILE A 26 -12.13 10.52 2.78
CA ILE A 26 -12.90 10.22 1.55
C ILE A 26 -12.62 11.25 0.43
N PRO A 27 -12.88 12.55 0.62
CA PRO A 27 -12.65 13.53 -0.44
C PRO A 27 -11.16 13.62 -0.83
N ALA A 28 -10.25 13.48 0.13
CA ALA A 28 -8.81 13.51 -0.14
C ALA A 28 -8.37 12.33 -1.02
N ASN A 29 -8.74 11.11 -0.66
CA ASN A 29 -8.40 9.90 -1.42
C ASN A 29 -9.08 9.88 -2.78
N ARG A 30 -10.33 10.36 -2.89
CA ARG A 30 -11.00 10.53 -4.20
C ARG A 30 -10.17 11.39 -5.14
N MET A 31 -9.67 12.53 -4.66
CA MET A 31 -8.81 13.40 -5.46
C MET A 31 -7.47 12.74 -5.79
N LEU A 32 -6.90 11.94 -4.89
CA LEU A 32 -5.68 11.17 -5.19
C LEU A 32 -5.90 10.12 -6.28
N TYR A 33 -6.99 9.36 -6.21
CA TYR A 33 -7.34 8.39 -7.25
C TYR A 33 -7.58 9.07 -8.59
N GLN A 34 -8.35 10.17 -8.61
CA GLN A 34 -8.58 10.94 -9.81
C GLN A 34 -7.26 11.46 -10.40
N PHE A 35 -6.40 12.05 -9.57
CA PHE A 35 -5.12 12.58 -10.00
C PHE A 35 -4.21 11.50 -10.63
N VAL A 36 -4.13 10.32 -10.04
CA VAL A 36 -3.34 9.21 -10.58
C VAL A 36 -3.98 8.63 -11.85
N SER A 37 -5.30 8.58 -11.93
CA SER A 37 -6.03 8.18 -13.14
C SER A 37 -5.79 9.15 -14.30
N ASP A 38 -5.75 10.45 -14.02
CA ASP A 38 -5.50 11.49 -15.03
C ASP A 38 -4.03 11.59 -15.43
N ASN A 39 -3.12 11.05 -14.60
CA ASN A 39 -1.67 11.06 -14.79
C ASN A 39 -1.08 9.63 -14.66
N PRO A 40 -1.49 8.67 -15.49
CA PRO A 40 -1.23 7.25 -15.25
C PRO A 40 0.21 6.81 -15.56
N SER A 41 0.99 7.61 -16.28
CA SER A 41 2.30 7.18 -16.81
C SER A 41 3.33 6.95 -15.70
N ASN A 42 4.05 5.83 -15.76
CA ASN A 42 5.29 5.61 -14.99
C ASN A 42 6.56 5.80 -15.83
N THR A 43 6.45 6.46 -16.99
CA THR A 43 7.59 6.84 -17.85
C THR A 43 7.72 8.37 -18.02
N ASP A 44 6.62 9.11 -17.91
CA ASP A 44 6.61 10.58 -17.91
C ASP A 44 7.10 11.13 -16.56
N ARG A 45 8.19 11.90 -16.58
CA ARG A 45 8.86 12.34 -15.35
C ARG A 45 8.03 13.32 -14.54
N ASP A 46 7.25 14.19 -15.18
CA ASP A 46 6.47 15.21 -14.48
C ASP A 46 5.25 14.57 -13.81
N GLN A 47 4.61 13.60 -14.48
CA GLN A 47 3.55 12.78 -13.88
C GLN A 47 4.09 11.98 -12.69
N ILE A 48 5.24 11.32 -12.83
CA ILE A 48 5.81 10.54 -11.72
C ILE A 48 6.18 11.45 -10.54
N ALA A 49 6.88 12.57 -10.81
CA ALA A 49 7.33 13.49 -9.76
C ALA A 49 6.14 14.07 -8.99
N SER A 50 5.10 14.49 -9.71
CA SER A 50 3.89 15.07 -9.11
C SER A 50 3.09 14.03 -8.31
N LYS A 51 2.91 12.81 -8.82
CA LYS A 51 2.30 11.70 -8.04
C LYS A 51 3.10 11.36 -6.79
N ALA A 52 4.41 11.21 -6.91
CA ALA A 52 5.27 10.89 -5.79
C ALA A 52 5.25 11.98 -4.71
N LEU A 53 5.23 13.25 -5.12
CA LEU A 53 5.08 14.40 -4.22
C LEU A 53 3.78 14.32 -3.42
N ILE A 54 2.65 14.16 -4.11
CA ILE A 54 1.34 14.19 -3.45
C ILE A 54 1.15 12.95 -2.57
N ILE A 55 1.41 11.74 -3.10
CA ILE A 55 1.26 10.48 -2.34
C ILE A 55 2.21 10.46 -1.12
N GLY A 56 3.46 10.89 -1.30
CA GLY A 56 4.45 10.95 -0.23
C GLY A 56 4.03 11.86 0.92
N ARG A 57 3.46 13.03 0.59
CA ARG A 57 3.00 14.01 1.59
C ARG A 57 1.69 13.63 2.25
N SER A 58 0.70 13.19 1.47
CA SER A 58 -0.64 12.90 1.98
C SER A 58 -0.69 11.68 2.89
N LEU A 59 0.21 10.70 2.73
CA LEU A 59 0.15 9.41 3.44
C LEU A 59 1.31 9.14 4.38
N ALA A 60 2.01 10.21 4.79
CA ALA A 60 3.19 10.15 5.68
C ALA A 60 4.21 9.08 5.25
N ALA A 61 4.27 8.76 3.96
CA ALA A 61 5.17 7.78 3.41
C ALA A 61 6.51 8.49 3.23
N SER A 62 7.40 8.32 4.21
CA SER A 62 8.61 9.12 4.40
C SER A 62 9.63 8.96 3.26
N ALA A 63 9.37 9.59 2.12
CA ALA A 63 10.37 9.98 1.14
C ALA A 63 11.06 11.30 1.56
N GLU A 64 10.54 12.00 2.57
CA GLU A 64 10.83 13.42 2.81
C GLU A 64 12.04 13.76 3.70
N ARG A 65 12.87 12.82 4.17
CA ARG A 65 14.17 13.26 4.74
C ARG A 65 15.09 13.58 3.57
N ARG A 66 15.01 14.82 3.07
CA ARG A 66 15.62 15.38 1.84
C ARG A 66 17.16 15.35 1.80
N THR A 67 17.77 14.43 2.52
CA THR A 67 19.20 14.19 2.57
C THR A 67 19.53 12.94 1.76
N ILE A 68 20.19 13.11 0.63
CA ILE A 68 20.77 12.01 -0.14
C ILE A 68 22.29 12.14 0.01
N LYS A 69 22.95 11.06 0.44
CA LYS A 69 24.42 11.04 0.68
C LYS A 69 24.97 12.18 1.56
N GLY A 70 24.16 12.72 2.48
CA GLY A 70 24.56 13.81 3.37
C GLY A 70 24.21 15.22 2.85
N GLU A 71 23.75 15.36 1.60
CA GLU A 71 23.38 16.65 1.01
C GLU A 71 21.88 16.89 1.04
N ARG A 72 21.48 18.11 1.43
CA ARG A 72 20.08 18.53 1.46
C ARG A 72 19.65 19.00 0.07
N LEU A 73 18.73 18.27 -0.55
CA LEU A 73 18.12 18.66 -1.83
C LEU A 73 16.90 19.56 -1.65
N SER A 74 16.61 20.36 -2.69
CA SER A 74 15.31 21.02 -2.80
C SER A 74 14.20 19.97 -3.00
N SER A 75 12.94 20.35 -2.75
CA SER A 75 11.83 19.43 -3.01
C SER A 75 11.71 19.07 -4.48
N ALA A 76 11.89 20.04 -5.39
CA ALA A 76 11.83 19.80 -6.82
C ALA A 76 12.92 18.81 -7.26
N ASP A 77 14.18 19.04 -6.88
CA ASP A 77 15.30 18.18 -7.27
C ASP A 77 15.14 16.76 -6.75
N PHE A 78 14.63 16.61 -5.52
CA PHE A 78 14.36 15.30 -4.94
C PHE A 78 13.32 14.52 -5.75
N PHE A 79 12.18 15.14 -6.06
CA PHE A 79 11.11 14.46 -6.80
C PHE A 79 11.45 14.25 -8.27
N HIS A 80 12.23 15.13 -8.90
CA HIS A 80 12.74 14.89 -10.25
C HIS A 80 13.74 13.73 -10.30
N GLY A 81 14.66 13.63 -9.33
CA GLY A 81 15.58 12.49 -9.25
C GLY A 81 14.86 11.17 -8.95
N LEU A 82 13.83 11.21 -8.09
CA LEU A 82 12.95 10.07 -7.83
C LEU A 82 12.20 9.65 -9.10
N ALA A 83 11.67 10.61 -9.85
CA ALA A 83 10.98 10.35 -11.11
C ALA A 83 11.92 9.75 -12.16
N ASP A 84 13.15 10.23 -12.26
CA ASP A 84 14.16 9.65 -13.15
C ASP A 84 14.43 8.18 -12.78
N ALA A 85 14.60 7.87 -11.49
CA ALA A 85 14.81 6.51 -11.01
C ALA A 85 13.62 5.58 -11.32
N ILE A 86 12.39 6.03 -11.12
CA ILE A 86 11.18 5.25 -11.43
C ILE A 86 11.01 5.09 -12.95
N SER A 87 11.18 6.15 -13.74
CA SER A 87 11.03 6.09 -15.21
C SER A 87 11.96 5.09 -15.88
N LYS A 88 13.13 4.84 -15.29
CA LYS A 88 14.14 3.89 -15.77
C LYS A 88 14.01 2.50 -15.16
N SER A 89 13.05 2.28 -14.26
CA SER A 89 12.94 1.04 -13.48
C SER A 89 12.28 -0.12 -14.22
N GLY A 90 11.58 0.14 -15.32
CA GLY A 90 10.75 -0.85 -16.00
C GLY A 90 9.39 -1.09 -15.30
N LEU A 91 8.97 -0.19 -14.40
CA LEU A 91 7.73 -0.36 -13.64
C LEU A 91 6.49 -0.42 -14.54
N GLU A 92 6.43 0.41 -15.58
CA GLU A 92 5.28 0.45 -16.49
C GLU A 92 5.07 -0.93 -17.13
N GLU A 93 6.14 -1.52 -17.65
CA GLU A 93 6.13 -2.83 -18.30
C GLU A 93 5.75 -3.94 -17.33
N VAL A 94 6.18 -3.86 -16.06
CA VAL A 94 5.77 -4.82 -15.04
C VAL A 94 4.27 -4.66 -14.71
N LEU A 95 3.74 -3.44 -14.71
CA LEU A 95 2.32 -3.17 -14.46
C LEU A 95 1.42 -3.56 -15.64
N ASP A 96 1.94 -3.65 -16.86
CA ASP A 96 1.18 -4.13 -18.02
C ASP A 96 0.76 -5.60 -17.90
N PHE A 97 1.49 -6.40 -17.10
CA PHE A 97 1.10 -7.78 -16.79
C PHE A 97 -0.04 -7.88 -15.76
N LEU A 98 -0.42 -6.76 -15.14
CA LEU A 98 -1.53 -6.69 -14.18
C LEU A 98 -2.73 -6.00 -14.84
N PRO A 99 -3.83 -6.74 -15.13
CA PRO A 99 -4.99 -6.17 -15.80
C PRO A 99 -5.60 -5.05 -14.95
N GLN A 100 -6.02 -3.93 -15.55
CA GLN A 100 -6.57 -2.80 -14.78
C GLN A 100 -7.80 -3.20 -13.94
N ASP A 101 -8.70 -3.99 -14.52
CA ASP A 101 -9.94 -4.46 -13.87
C ASP A 101 -9.76 -5.76 -13.08
N GLY A 102 -8.51 -6.24 -12.94
CA GLY A 102 -8.21 -7.43 -12.15
C GLY A 102 -8.31 -7.17 -10.65
N THR A 103 -8.32 -8.27 -9.90
CA THR A 103 -8.17 -8.25 -8.44
C THR A 103 -7.01 -9.15 -8.06
N ILE A 104 -6.24 -8.76 -7.05
CA ILE A 104 -5.22 -9.64 -6.48
C ILE A 104 -5.87 -10.95 -6.03
N SER A 105 -5.23 -12.04 -6.41
CA SER A 105 -5.53 -13.37 -5.95
C SER A 105 -4.22 -14.05 -5.57
N ARG A 106 -4.31 -15.25 -4.99
CA ARG A 106 -3.13 -16.06 -4.71
C ARG A 106 -2.34 -16.35 -6.00
N SER A 107 -3.01 -16.48 -7.15
CA SER A 107 -2.35 -16.74 -8.44
C SER A 107 -1.70 -15.50 -9.07
N THR A 108 -2.20 -14.28 -8.82
CA THR A 108 -1.61 -13.03 -9.34
C THR A 108 -0.66 -12.34 -8.35
N SER A 109 -0.54 -12.87 -7.13
CA SER A 109 0.33 -12.31 -6.09
C SER A 109 1.81 -12.23 -6.48
N THR A 110 2.28 -13.12 -7.36
CA THR A 110 3.67 -13.11 -7.85
C THR A 110 4.01 -11.83 -8.60
N GLU A 111 3.14 -11.40 -9.51
CA GLU A 111 3.31 -10.18 -10.32
C GLU A 111 3.19 -8.93 -9.44
N VAL A 112 2.27 -8.93 -8.47
CA VAL A 112 2.16 -7.88 -7.44
C VAL A 112 3.47 -7.76 -6.64
N HIS A 113 4.04 -8.87 -6.18
CA HIS A 113 5.30 -8.85 -5.44
C HIS A 113 6.47 -8.36 -6.30
N LYS A 114 6.52 -8.75 -7.57
CA LYS A 114 7.54 -8.26 -8.52
C LYS A 114 7.44 -6.75 -8.70
N ALA A 115 6.25 -6.23 -9.02
CA ALA A 115 6.04 -4.79 -9.21
C ALA A 115 6.46 -3.98 -7.97
N HIS A 116 6.07 -4.45 -6.78
CA HIS A 116 6.47 -3.83 -5.52
C HIS A 116 7.99 -3.85 -5.30
N ALA A 117 8.64 -4.99 -5.53
CA ALA A 117 10.09 -5.13 -5.38
C ALA A 117 10.87 -4.27 -6.39
N PHE A 118 10.41 -4.18 -7.64
CA PHE A 118 11.01 -3.35 -8.68
C PHE A 118 10.98 -1.87 -8.29
N LEU A 119 9.80 -1.37 -7.93
CA LEU A 119 9.66 0.02 -7.48
C LEU A 119 10.49 0.30 -6.23
N CYS A 120 10.48 -0.60 -5.26
CA CYS A 120 11.31 -0.49 -4.07
C CYS A 120 12.80 -0.40 -4.41
N SER A 121 13.28 -1.25 -5.31
CA SER A 121 14.68 -1.29 -5.70
C SER A 121 15.12 0.02 -6.36
N ALA A 122 14.32 0.54 -7.29
CA ALA A 122 14.59 1.81 -7.97
C ALA A 122 14.68 2.99 -7.00
N ILE A 123 13.67 3.12 -6.13
CA ILE A 123 13.62 4.22 -5.15
C ILE A 123 14.71 4.07 -4.10
N THR A 124 14.98 2.86 -3.61
CA THR A 124 16.05 2.61 -2.65
C THR A 124 17.43 2.90 -3.27
N GLY A 125 17.63 2.58 -4.56
CA GLY A 125 18.86 2.90 -5.28
C GLY A 125 19.16 4.40 -5.31
N TYR A 126 18.12 5.22 -5.49
CA TYR A 126 18.25 6.69 -5.46
C TYR A 126 18.36 7.25 -4.03
N THR A 127 17.44 6.87 -3.14
CA THR A 127 17.28 7.47 -1.81
C THR A 127 18.18 6.86 -0.74
N GLN A 128 18.74 5.67 -0.99
CA GLN A 128 19.48 4.84 -0.04
C GLN A 128 18.67 4.51 1.23
N ARG A 129 17.34 4.44 1.09
CA ARG A 129 16.43 4.16 2.20
C ARG A 129 15.34 3.19 1.81
N ASP A 130 14.86 2.48 2.82
CA ASP A 130 13.68 1.67 2.70
C ASP A 130 12.48 2.54 2.30
N CYS A 131 11.78 2.11 1.27
CA CYS A 131 10.66 2.81 0.66
C CYS A 131 9.44 1.89 0.47
N SER A 132 9.38 0.75 1.17
CA SER A 132 8.36 -0.27 0.92
C SER A 132 6.96 0.20 1.18
N SER A 133 6.79 1.05 2.21
CA SER A 133 5.51 1.70 2.50
C SER A 133 5.10 2.63 1.37
N PHE A 134 6.02 3.49 0.91
CA PHE A 134 5.76 4.38 -0.22
C PHE A 134 5.41 3.60 -1.49
N ALA A 135 6.19 2.58 -1.83
CA ALA A 135 5.96 1.76 -3.01
C ALA A 135 4.59 1.09 -2.98
N SER A 136 4.18 0.50 -1.85
CA SER A 136 2.85 -0.12 -1.72
C SER A 136 1.70 0.87 -1.94
N LYS A 137 1.84 2.10 -1.41
CA LYS A 137 0.84 3.17 -1.57
C LYS A 137 0.81 3.70 -3.00
N TYR A 138 1.97 3.99 -3.57
CA TYR A 138 2.10 4.43 -4.96
C TYR A 138 1.41 3.43 -5.90
N LEU A 139 1.72 2.14 -5.76
CA LEU A 139 1.13 1.09 -6.58
C LEU A 139 -0.37 0.90 -6.32
N HIS A 140 -0.83 1.07 -5.08
CA HIS A 140 -2.25 1.03 -4.77
C HIS A 140 -3.04 2.11 -5.52
N PHE A 141 -2.57 3.36 -5.59
CA PHE A 141 -3.31 4.37 -6.37
C PHE A 141 -3.28 4.09 -7.87
N HIS A 142 -2.27 3.38 -8.38
CA HIS A 142 -2.17 2.96 -9.77
C HIS A 142 -3.05 1.75 -10.13
N ARG A 143 -3.21 0.81 -9.19
CA ARG A 143 -3.95 -0.45 -9.33
C ARG A 143 -4.60 -0.80 -7.98
N PRO A 144 -5.72 -0.15 -7.60
CA PRO A 144 -6.31 -0.24 -6.27
C PRO A 144 -6.78 -1.63 -5.87
N ASN A 145 -7.05 -2.49 -6.85
CA ASN A 145 -7.48 -3.87 -6.62
C ASN A 145 -6.33 -4.87 -6.55
N HIS A 146 -5.07 -4.43 -6.74
CA HIS A 146 -3.90 -5.32 -6.78
C HIS A 146 -2.96 -5.17 -5.59
N PHE A 147 -2.80 -3.97 -5.04
CA PHE A 147 -1.75 -3.70 -4.07
C PHE A 147 -2.31 -3.34 -2.69
N PRO A 148 -2.25 -4.25 -1.70
CA PRO A 148 -2.48 -3.90 -0.30
C PRO A 148 -1.55 -2.76 0.14
N MET A 149 -2.11 -1.73 0.78
CA MET A 149 -1.28 -0.67 1.33
C MET A 149 -0.55 -1.16 2.58
N MET A 150 0.73 -0.85 2.69
CA MET A 150 1.55 -1.17 3.85
C MET A 150 2.10 0.11 4.48
N ASP A 151 1.99 0.21 5.80
CA ASP A 151 2.86 1.04 6.63
C ASP A 151 3.00 0.45 8.04
N SER A 152 3.62 1.17 8.96
CA SER A 152 3.74 0.70 10.35
C SER A 152 2.40 0.47 11.03
N ARG A 153 1.39 1.27 10.72
CA ARG A 153 0.07 1.19 11.36
C ARG A 153 -0.67 -0.05 10.88
N ALA A 154 -0.79 -0.20 9.57
CA ALA A 154 -1.42 -1.36 8.95
C ALA A 154 -0.71 -2.67 9.32
N ARG A 155 0.63 -2.67 9.41
CA ARG A 155 1.40 -3.85 9.86
C ARG A 155 1.13 -4.21 11.31
N THR A 156 1.08 -3.23 12.21
CA THR A 156 0.78 -3.49 13.63
C THR A 156 -0.64 -4.03 13.79
N ALA A 157 -1.62 -3.42 13.13
CA ALA A 157 -3.00 -3.93 13.17
C ALA A 157 -3.10 -5.35 12.59
N LEU A 158 -2.44 -5.63 11.46
CA LEU A 158 -2.43 -6.96 10.86
C LEU A 158 -1.73 -8.00 11.75
N LYS A 159 -0.70 -7.59 12.50
CA LYS A 159 -0.07 -8.45 13.51
C LYS A 159 -1.06 -8.84 14.60
N TRP A 160 -1.87 -7.91 15.10
CA TRP A 160 -2.90 -8.24 16.10
C TRP A 160 -3.95 -9.21 15.55
N VAL A 161 -4.35 -9.05 14.27
CA VAL A 161 -5.21 -10.03 13.60
C VAL A 161 -4.55 -11.41 13.58
N ALA A 162 -3.27 -11.48 13.17
CA ALA A 162 -2.54 -12.74 13.15
C ALA A 162 -2.47 -13.39 14.54
N GLU A 163 -2.28 -12.62 15.61
CA GLU A 163 -2.30 -13.12 16.99
C GLU A 163 -3.69 -13.67 17.39
N GLU A 164 -4.78 -12.98 17.02
CA GLU A 164 -6.15 -13.44 17.26
C GLU A 164 -6.46 -14.78 16.56
N GLU A 165 -5.92 -14.96 15.36
CA GLU A 165 -6.09 -16.16 14.54
C GLU A 165 -5.05 -17.26 14.83
N GLY A 166 -4.07 -17.01 15.70
CA GLY A 166 -2.97 -17.93 15.97
C GLY A 166 -2.04 -18.14 14.77
N TRP A 167 -1.95 -17.19 13.85
CA TRP A 167 -1.06 -17.25 12.69
C TRP A 167 0.35 -16.76 13.04
N VAL A 168 1.34 -17.34 12.36
CA VAL A 168 2.72 -16.83 12.42
C VAL A 168 2.83 -15.59 11.53
N PHE A 169 3.17 -14.45 12.13
CA PHE A 169 3.46 -13.20 11.42
C PHE A 169 4.94 -12.84 11.58
N ALA A 170 5.80 -13.46 10.77
CA ALA A 170 7.25 -13.29 10.83
C ALA A 170 7.73 -12.04 10.06
N PHE A 171 7.17 -10.87 10.35
CA PHE A 171 7.55 -9.61 9.71
C PHE A 171 8.71 -8.93 10.44
N THR A 172 9.82 -8.63 9.73
CA THR A 172 10.92 -7.83 10.28
C THR A 172 10.90 -6.40 9.74
N THR A 173 11.38 -5.42 10.52
CA THR A 173 11.54 -4.03 10.03
C THR A 173 12.77 -3.87 9.14
N SER A 174 13.72 -4.80 9.21
CA SER A 174 14.89 -4.85 8.34
C SER A 174 14.51 -5.35 6.95
N ARG A 175 14.95 -4.65 5.88
CA ARG A 175 14.72 -5.02 4.48
C ARG A 175 13.23 -5.24 4.16
N SER A 176 12.38 -4.28 4.54
CA SER A 176 10.93 -4.48 4.56
C SER A 176 10.33 -4.80 3.17
N ALA A 177 11.04 -4.47 2.08
CA ALA A 177 10.66 -4.86 0.72
C ALA A 177 10.63 -6.39 0.54
N LYS A 178 11.54 -7.12 1.21
CA LYS A 178 11.55 -8.59 1.21
C LYS A 178 10.38 -9.20 1.98
N ASN A 179 9.73 -8.42 2.84
CA ASN A 179 8.65 -8.86 3.71
C ASN A 179 7.26 -8.51 3.14
N TYR A 180 7.19 -7.79 2.01
CA TYR A 180 5.92 -7.49 1.34
C TYR A 180 5.15 -8.76 0.92
N PRO A 181 5.78 -9.82 0.38
CA PRO A 181 5.07 -11.06 0.06
C PRO A 181 4.37 -11.70 1.26
N GLU A 182 5.06 -11.74 2.41
CA GLU A 182 4.51 -12.29 3.64
C GLU A 182 3.38 -11.41 4.19
N TYR A 183 3.55 -10.08 4.11
CA TYR A 183 2.50 -9.13 4.45
C TYR A 183 1.24 -9.36 3.60
N VAL A 184 1.38 -9.42 2.27
CA VAL A 184 0.27 -9.65 1.34
C VAL A 184 -0.41 -10.99 1.61
N ARG A 185 0.36 -12.06 1.87
CA ARG A 185 -0.19 -13.37 2.21
C ARG A 185 -1.10 -13.33 3.43
N ILE A 186 -0.63 -12.73 4.52
CA ILE A 186 -1.39 -12.62 5.78
C ILE A 186 -2.54 -11.63 5.63
N TYR A 187 -2.36 -10.55 4.87
CA TYR A 187 -3.40 -9.59 4.54
C TYR A 187 -4.58 -10.27 3.82
N LEU A 188 -4.30 -11.11 2.81
CA LEU A 188 -5.34 -11.84 2.08
C LEU A 188 -6.03 -12.88 2.96
N ASN A 189 -5.28 -13.57 3.84
CA ASN A 189 -5.90 -14.47 4.82
C ASN A 189 -6.85 -13.71 5.77
N ALA A 190 -6.43 -12.55 6.28
CA ALA A 190 -7.27 -11.71 7.14
C ALA A 190 -8.50 -11.20 6.39
N LYS A 191 -8.34 -10.80 5.13
CA LYS A 191 -9.45 -10.41 4.26
C LYS A 191 -10.48 -11.54 4.11
N ASP A 192 -10.02 -12.78 3.84
CA ASP A 192 -10.91 -13.95 3.72
C ASP A 192 -11.74 -14.16 5.01
N VAL A 193 -11.11 -14.01 6.18
CA VAL A 193 -11.79 -14.11 7.49
C VAL A 193 -12.81 -12.98 7.68
N PHE A 194 -12.44 -11.74 7.39
CA PHE A 194 -13.33 -10.59 7.58
C PHE A 194 -14.52 -10.62 6.63
N GLU A 195 -14.33 -11.05 5.38
CA GLU A 195 -15.43 -11.23 4.43
C GLU A 195 -16.40 -12.32 4.89
N ALA A 196 -15.89 -13.39 5.50
CA ALA A 196 -16.75 -14.44 6.09
C ALA A 196 -17.56 -13.91 7.28
N ASP A 197 -16.96 -13.09 8.15
CA ASP A 197 -17.68 -12.48 9.28
C ASP A 197 -18.73 -11.46 8.83
N LEU A 198 -18.41 -10.66 7.82
CA LEU A 198 -19.27 -9.61 7.29
C LEU A 198 -20.36 -10.16 6.35
N GLY A 199 -20.19 -11.38 5.83
CA GLY A 199 -21.08 -11.97 4.83
C GLY A 199 -21.07 -11.25 3.48
N ARG A 200 -20.02 -10.49 3.17
CA ARG A 200 -19.88 -9.72 1.91
C ARG A 200 -18.41 -9.51 1.53
N PRO A 201 -18.11 -9.27 0.24
CA PRO A 201 -16.75 -8.96 -0.17
C PRO A 201 -16.30 -7.56 0.29
N LEU A 202 -15.00 -7.41 0.45
CA LEU A 202 -14.27 -6.18 0.77
C LEU A 202 -13.35 -5.81 -0.40
N SER A 203 -13.31 -4.53 -0.76
CA SER A 203 -12.20 -4.04 -1.59
C SER A 203 -10.90 -3.97 -0.78
N LEU A 204 -9.75 -3.91 -1.45
CA LEU A 204 -8.48 -3.70 -0.74
C LEU A 204 -8.50 -2.39 0.06
N ARG A 205 -9.07 -1.32 -0.48
CA ARG A 205 -9.20 -0.07 0.28
C ARG A 205 -10.03 -0.23 1.56
N GLN A 206 -11.13 -0.99 1.52
CA GLN A 206 -11.93 -1.24 2.72
C GLN A 206 -11.16 -2.09 3.74
N MET A 207 -10.41 -3.09 3.28
CA MET A 207 -9.51 -3.85 4.13
C MET A 207 -8.41 -2.96 4.74
N ASP A 208 -7.83 -2.05 3.96
CA ASP A 208 -6.86 -1.06 4.45
C ASP A 208 -7.50 -0.13 5.51
N ASN A 209 -8.74 0.31 5.31
CA ASN A 209 -9.47 1.13 6.28
C ASN A 209 -9.66 0.40 7.61
N ILE A 210 -10.05 -0.89 7.57
CA ILE A 210 -10.23 -1.70 8.79
C ILE A 210 -8.92 -1.72 9.58
N LEU A 211 -7.79 -2.01 8.93
CA LEU A 211 -6.48 -2.06 9.60
C LEU A 211 -6.07 -0.70 10.16
N LEU A 212 -6.27 0.39 9.41
CA LEU A 212 -5.90 1.74 9.85
C LEU A 212 -6.77 2.25 10.99
N ASN A 213 -8.08 2.03 10.94
CA ASN A 213 -9.01 2.41 12.01
C ASN A 213 -8.78 1.53 13.25
N ARG A 214 -8.49 0.24 13.08
CA ARG A 214 -8.11 -0.64 14.18
C ARG A 214 -6.86 -0.12 14.89
N TYR A 215 -5.83 0.28 14.16
CA TYR A 215 -4.66 0.91 14.76
C TYR A 215 -5.05 2.17 15.55
N ASP A 216 -5.79 3.10 14.96
CA ASP A 216 -6.08 4.40 15.59
C ASP A 216 -6.97 4.32 16.84
N ASN A 217 -7.82 3.29 16.96
CA ASN A 217 -8.75 3.14 18.09
C ASN A 217 -8.25 2.24 19.22
N TYR A 218 -7.12 1.54 19.04
CA TYR A 218 -6.63 0.52 19.99
C TYR A 218 -5.18 0.78 20.45
N ILE A 219 -4.70 2.03 20.36
CA ILE A 219 -3.38 2.47 20.83
C ILE A 219 -3.50 3.39 22.02
#